data_AF-A0A198AJS1-F1
#
_entry.id   AF-A0A198AJS1-F1
#
_cell.length_a   1.000
_cell.length_b   1.000
_cell.length_c   1.000
_cell.angle_alpha   90.00
_cell.angle_beta   90.00
_cell.angle_gamma   90.00
#
_symmetry.space_group_name_H-M   'P 1'
#
loop_
_entity.id
_entity.type
_entity.pdbx_description
1 polymer ?
#
loop_
_entity_poly.entity_id
_entity_poly.type
_entity_poly.pdbx_seq_one_letter_code
_entity_poly.pdbx_strand_id
1 'polypeptide(L)'
;MFKNKIFILIVSILIAITLILTAAFVLWNFMEKNNESTDPAVKAQDAVASVKPTKAPSAETVKANTSIIKDILTNLSGSQNFIKISFAFEMENSKAKVEFDSLLDSAVKGTIVQILGDMTKEQIEGSKGSDSLTSTIMNKLNPLLHEGKIKQIWITDKVLQ
;
A
#
# COMPACT_ATOMS: atom_id res chain seq x y z
N MET A 1 -23.01 69.61 -25.70
CA MET A 1 -22.38 69.30 -24.39
C MET A 1 -22.86 68.00 -23.71
N PHE A 2 -23.98 67.37 -24.11
CA PHE A 2 -24.53 66.18 -23.42
C PHE A 2 -23.91 64.83 -23.82
N LYS A 3 -23.28 64.71 -25.00
CA LYS A 3 -22.65 63.44 -25.45
C LYS A 3 -21.51 62.99 -24.53
N ASN A 4 -20.66 63.91 -24.04
CA ASN A 4 -19.57 63.57 -23.11
C ASN A 4 -20.10 63.21 -21.70
N LYS A 5 -21.20 63.82 -21.26
CA LYS A 5 -21.80 63.49 -19.96
C LYS A 5 -22.49 62.12 -19.99
N ILE A 6 -23.18 61.78 -21.08
CA ILE A 6 -23.75 60.43 -21.27
C ILE A 6 -22.65 59.38 -21.41
N PHE A 7 -21.55 59.70 -22.10
CA PHE A 7 -20.40 58.80 -22.23
C PHE A 7 -19.72 58.56 -20.86
N ILE A 8 -19.51 59.62 -20.07
CA ILE A 8 -18.97 59.52 -18.71
C ILE A 8 -19.92 58.71 -17.80
N LEU A 9 -21.24 58.88 -17.92
CA LEU A 9 -22.23 58.10 -17.17
C LEU A 9 -22.17 56.61 -17.52
N ILE A 10 -22.12 56.26 -18.80
CA ILE A 10 -22.03 54.87 -19.27
C ILE A 10 -20.71 54.22 -18.82
N VAL A 11 -19.59 54.95 -18.93
CA VAL A 11 -18.27 54.47 -18.47
C VAL A 11 -18.28 54.28 -16.95
N SER A 12 -18.89 55.18 -16.18
CA SER A 12 -19.01 55.04 -14.73
C SER A 12 -19.85 53.83 -14.32
N ILE A 13 -20.95 53.54 -15.04
CA ILE A 13 -21.79 52.36 -14.79
C ILE A 13 -21.01 51.08 -15.13
N LEU A 14 -20.27 51.08 -16.24
CA LEU A 14 -19.47 49.92 -16.64
C LEU A 14 -18.37 49.62 -15.62
N ILE A 15 -17.69 50.66 -15.11
CA ILE A 15 -16.69 50.52 -14.03
C ILE A 15 -17.33 49.97 -12.75
N ALA A 16 -18.51 50.45 -12.36
CA ALA A 16 -19.22 49.94 -11.19
C ALA A 16 -19.57 48.45 -11.32
N ILE A 17 -20.04 48.02 -12.51
CA ILE A 17 -20.33 46.61 -12.77
C ILE A 17 -19.06 45.76 -12.69
N THR A 18 -17.94 46.23 -13.26
CA THR A 18 -16.67 45.50 -13.15
C THR A 18 -16.22 45.35 -11.70
N LEU A 19 -16.33 46.40 -10.88
CA LEU A 19 -15.98 46.36 -9.46
C LEU A 19 -16.82 45.34 -8.66
N ILE A 20 -18.10 45.24 -8.96
CA ILE A 20 -19.01 44.27 -8.31
C ILE A 20 -18.61 42.83 -8.69
N LEU A 21 -18.29 42.57 -9.96
CA LEU A 21 -17.86 41.25 -10.41
C LEU A 21 -16.53 40.83 -9.79
N THR A 22 -15.56 41.75 -9.67
CA THR A 22 -14.28 41.46 -9.02
C THR A 22 -14.45 41.20 -7.52
N ALA A 23 -15.30 41.97 -6.84
CA ALA A 23 -15.60 41.74 -5.42
C ALA A 23 -16.29 40.39 -5.20
N ALA A 24 -17.24 40.01 -6.06
CA ALA A 24 -17.89 38.71 -6.02
C ALA A 24 -16.88 37.56 -6.29
N PHE A 25 -15.97 37.72 -7.25
CA PHE A 25 -14.92 36.75 -7.54
C PHE A 25 -13.93 36.59 -6.38
N VAL A 26 -13.54 37.70 -5.73
CA VAL A 26 -12.66 37.68 -4.56
C VAL A 26 -13.36 37.04 -3.36
N LEU A 27 -14.64 37.33 -3.13
CA LEU A 27 -15.43 36.68 -2.08
C LEU A 27 -15.65 35.20 -2.35
N TRP A 28 -15.86 34.81 -3.61
CA TRP A 28 -15.96 33.40 -4.01
C TRP A 28 -14.64 32.66 -3.76
N ASN A 29 -13.51 33.21 -4.21
CA ASN A 29 -12.19 32.63 -4.01
C ASN A 29 -11.78 32.60 -2.52
N PHE A 30 -12.17 33.62 -1.74
CA PHE A 30 -11.93 33.65 -0.29
C PHE A 30 -12.82 32.64 0.46
N MET A 31 -14.06 32.42 0.00
CA MET A 31 -14.97 31.42 0.59
C MET A 31 -14.58 29.98 0.20
N GLU A 32 -14.04 29.75 -1.00
CA GLU A 32 -13.49 28.46 -1.43
C GLU A 32 -12.19 28.12 -0.68
N LYS A 33 -11.30 29.10 -0.47
CA LYS A 33 -10.09 28.94 0.35
C LYS A 33 -10.36 28.72 1.84
N ASN A 34 -11.52 29.18 2.35
CA ASN A 34 -11.96 28.93 3.73
C ASN A 34 -12.87 27.69 3.88
N ASN A 35 -13.26 27.05 2.77
CA ASN A 35 -13.98 25.77 2.74
C ASN A 35 -13.04 24.56 2.52
N GLU A 36 -11.73 24.78 2.41
CA GLU A 36 -10.76 23.72 2.73
C GLU A 36 -10.77 23.51 4.25
N SER A 37 -11.67 22.65 4.71
CA SER A 37 -11.65 22.09 6.05
C SER A 37 -10.27 21.47 6.28
N THR A 38 -9.47 22.14 7.11
CA THR A 38 -8.18 21.65 7.62
C THR A 38 -8.45 20.62 8.72
N ASP A 39 -9.22 19.59 8.39
CA ASP A 39 -9.54 18.49 9.28
C ASP A 39 -9.11 17.17 8.62
N PRO A 40 -8.06 16.50 9.13
CA PRO A 40 -7.57 15.22 8.63
C PRO A 40 -8.64 14.11 8.61
N ALA A 41 -9.75 14.28 9.35
CA ALA A 41 -10.83 13.32 9.44
C ALA A 41 -11.72 13.23 8.19
N VAL A 42 -11.84 14.30 7.39
CA VAL A 42 -12.75 14.31 6.22
C VAL A 42 -12.07 13.73 4.98
N LYS A 43 -10.75 13.93 4.81
CA LYS A 43 -9.96 13.30 3.73
C LYS A 43 -9.88 11.77 3.84
N ALA A 44 -10.15 11.21 5.01
CA ALA A 44 -10.21 9.77 5.24
C ALA A 44 -11.55 9.15 4.81
N GLN A 45 -12.64 9.92 4.70
CA GLN A 45 -13.97 9.40 4.36
C GLN A 45 -14.20 9.27 2.85
N ASP A 46 -13.66 10.18 2.04
CA ASP A 46 -13.74 10.06 0.57
C ASP A 46 -12.89 8.91 0.00
N ALA A 47 -11.85 8.49 0.73
CA ALA A 47 -11.02 7.35 0.36
C ALA A 47 -11.70 5.98 0.60
N VAL A 48 -12.67 5.89 1.53
CA VAL A 48 -13.40 4.63 1.80
C VAL A 48 -14.70 4.49 1.00
N ALA A 49 -15.26 5.57 0.46
CA ALA A 49 -16.45 5.52 -0.39
C ALA A 49 -16.21 4.87 -1.77
N SER A 50 -14.95 4.69 -2.16
CA SER A 50 -14.55 4.07 -3.44
C SER A 50 -14.21 2.58 -3.33
N VAL A 51 -14.16 2.01 -2.12
CA VAL A 51 -13.88 0.58 -1.95
C VAL A 51 -15.17 -0.19 -2.13
N LYS A 52 -15.48 -0.57 -3.37
CA LYS A 52 -16.41 -1.68 -3.61
C LYS A 52 -15.98 -2.84 -2.71
N PRO A 53 -16.88 -3.45 -1.91
CA PRO A 53 -16.53 -4.62 -1.13
C PRO A 53 -16.05 -5.69 -2.12
N THR A 54 -14.74 -5.86 -2.20
CA THR A 54 -14.13 -6.91 -3.01
C THR A 54 -14.55 -8.18 -2.30
N LYS A 55 -15.51 -8.88 -2.92
CA LYS A 55 -15.95 -10.21 -2.50
C LYS A 55 -14.68 -11.01 -2.20
N ALA A 56 -14.59 -11.58 -0.99
CA ALA A 56 -13.42 -12.37 -0.61
C ALA A 56 -13.10 -13.35 -1.75
N PRO A 57 -11.83 -13.44 -2.19
CA PRO A 57 -11.47 -14.28 -3.32
C PRO A 57 -11.96 -15.71 -3.07
N SER A 58 -12.48 -16.36 -4.11
CA SER A 58 -12.87 -17.77 -3.99
C SER A 58 -11.64 -18.60 -3.59
N ALA A 59 -11.87 -19.72 -2.90
CA ALA A 59 -10.79 -20.62 -2.50
C ALA A 59 -9.91 -21.07 -3.70
N GLU A 60 -10.52 -21.18 -4.88
CA GLU A 60 -9.83 -21.48 -6.14
C GLU A 60 -8.87 -20.36 -6.56
N THR A 61 -9.28 -19.10 -6.45
CA THR A 61 -8.43 -17.95 -6.76
C THR A 61 -7.27 -17.83 -5.77
N VAL A 62 -7.51 -18.07 -4.48
CA VAL A 62 -6.44 -18.10 -3.47
C VAL A 62 -5.44 -19.20 -3.81
N LYS A 63 -5.91 -20.41 -4.12
CA LYS A 63 -5.04 -21.53 -4.50
C LYS A 63 -4.24 -21.21 -5.77
N ALA A 64 -4.87 -20.62 -6.78
CA ALA A 64 -4.22 -20.28 -8.04
C ALA A 64 -3.11 -19.24 -7.87
N ASN A 65 -3.29 -18.28 -6.96
CA ASN A 65 -2.31 -17.24 -6.67
C ASN A 65 -1.34 -17.61 -5.53
N THR A 66 -1.36 -18.86 -5.05
CA THR A 66 -0.47 -19.33 -4.00
C THR A 66 0.76 -20.03 -4.58
N SER A 67 1.95 -19.63 -4.13
CA SER A 67 3.22 -20.31 -4.40
C SER A 67 3.72 -21.02 -3.15
N ILE A 68 4.11 -22.29 -3.28
CA ILE A 68 4.55 -23.11 -2.16
C ILE A 68 6.05 -23.35 -2.27
N ILE A 69 6.79 -23.02 -1.21
CA ILE A 69 8.21 -23.32 -1.07
C ILE A 69 8.36 -24.35 0.05
N LYS A 70 8.98 -25.48 -0.26
CA LYS A 70 9.15 -26.60 0.67
C LYS A 70 10.59 -26.73 1.13
N ASP A 71 10.74 -27.23 2.35
CA ASP A 71 12.00 -27.76 2.90
C ASP A 71 13.18 -26.77 2.83
N ILE A 72 12.95 -25.51 3.17
CA ILE A 72 14.05 -24.56 3.37
C ILE A 72 14.78 -24.98 4.64
N LEU A 73 16.03 -25.41 4.47
CA LEU A 73 16.91 -25.85 5.54
C LEU A 73 18.04 -24.84 5.71
N THR A 74 18.15 -24.25 6.90
CA THR A 74 19.22 -23.30 7.22
C THR A 74 19.55 -23.30 8.70
N ASN A 75 20.74 -22.80 9.00
CA ASN A 75 21.19 -22.57 10.37
C ASN A 75 20.57 -21.29 10.93
N LEU A 76 20.38 -21.27 12.25
CA LEU A 76 19.97 -20.09 13.01
C LEU A 76 21.18 -19.40 13.64
N SER A 77 21.01 -18.13 14.02
CA SER A 77 22.04 -17.36 14.70
C SER A 77 22.31 -17.89 16.12
N GLY A 78 23.59 -17.85 16.53
CA GLY A 78 23.99 -18.03 17.92
C GLY A 78 23.98 -19.47 18.46
N SER A 79 23.74 -20.51 17.66
CA SER A 79 23.75 -21.91 18.10
C SER A 79 24.03 -22.88 16.94
N GLN A 80 24.31 -24.16 17.24
CA GLN A 80 24.31 -25.26 16.25
C GLN A 80 22.88 -25.72 15.86
N ASN A 81 21.89 -24.84 16.01
CA ASN A 81 20.50 -25.17 15.75
C ASN A 81 20.22 -24.94 14.26
N PHE A 82 19.39 -25.80 13.69
CA PHE A 82 18.92 -25.66 12.32
C PHE A 82 17.40 -25.74 12.26
N ILE A 83 16.85 -25.10 11.23
CA ILE A 83 15.43 -25.07 10.99
C ILE A 83 15.13 -25.63 9.61
N LYS A 84 14.15 -26.54 9.55
CA LYS A 84 13.50 -26.94 8.31
C LYS A 84 12.11 -26.31 8.27
N ILE A 85 11.86 -25.43 7.31
CA ILE A 85 10.61 -24.67 7.23
C ILE A 85 10.05 -24.66 5.80
N SER A 86 8.73 -24.73 5.70
CA SER A 86 7.99 -24.62 4.44
C SER A 86 6.99 -23.48 4.51
N PHE A 87 6.82 -22.77 3.41
CA PHE A 87 5.97 -21.59 3.30
C PHE A 87 4.98 -21.70 2.14
N ALA A 88 3.81 -21.12 2.32
CA ALA A 88 2.87 -20.83 1.24
C ALA A 88 2.67 -19.31 1.16
N PHE A 89 2.91 -18.75 -0.01
CA PHE A 89 2.80 -17.32 -0.29
C PHE A 89 1.60 -17.04 -1.19
N GLU A 90 0.58 -16.35 -0.67
CA GLU A 90 -0.53 -15.84 -1.50
C GLU A 90 -0.13 -14.51 -2.12
N MET A 91 -0.17 -14.45 -3.45
CA MET A 91 -0.01 -13.23 -4.21
C MET A 91 -1.35 -12.52 -4.42
N GLU A 92 -1.30 -11.20 -4.54
CA GLU A 92 -2.48 -10.39 -4.86
C GLU A 92 -3.11 -10.76 -6.22
N ASN A 93 -2.28 -11.15 -7.20
CA ASN A 93 -2.71 -11.46 -8.55
C ASN A 93 -1.81 -12.51 -9.22
N SER A 94 -2.24 -13.04 -10.37
CA SER A 94 -1.52 -14.11 -11.07
C SER A 94 -0.22 -13.65 -11.74
N LYS A 95 -0.07 -12.35 -12.07
CA LYS A 95 1.19 -11.82 -12.63
C LYS A 95 2.28 -11.75 -11.57
N ALA A 96 1.94 -11.25 -10.39
CA ALA A 96 2.80 -11.24 -9.21
C ALA A 96 3.26 -12.67 -8.85
N LYS A 97 2.39 -13.67 -9.02
CA LYS A 97 2.79 -15.08 -8.86
C LYS A 97 3.87 -15.50 -9.86
N VAL A 98 3.72 -15.17 -11.13
CA VAL A 98 4.72 -15.52 -12.16
C VAL A 98 6.06 -14.83 -11.90
N GLU A 99 6.03 -13.55 -11.50
CA GLU A 99 7.24 -12.82 -11.10
C GLU A 99 7.89 -13.45 -9.86
N PHE A 100 7.10 -13.70 -8.82
CA PHE A 100 7.56 -14.33 -7.58
C PHE A 100 8.18 -15.71 -7.85
N ASP A 101 7.54 -16.54 -8.66
CA ASP A 101 8.05 -17.86 -9.05
C ASP A 101 9.37 -17.75 -9.83
N SER A 102 9.57 -16.70 -10.63
CA SER A 102 10.81 -16.44 -11.35
C SER A 102 11.96 -16.01 -10.44
N LEU A 103 11.63 -15.33 -9.33
CA LEU A 103 12.59 -14.89 -8.31
C LEU A 103 12.79 -15.92 -7.18
N LEU A 104 12.09 -17.05 -7.25
CA LEU A 104 11.97 -18.02 -6.16
C LEU A 104 13.34 -18.58 -5.74
N ASP A 105 14.12 -19.05 -6.71
CA ASP A 105 15.42 -19.69 -6.44
C ASP A 105 16.55 -18.71 -6.14
N SER A 106 16.38 -17.44 -6.46
CA SER A 106 17.39 -16.40 -6.29
C SER A 106 17.05 -15.50 -5.10
N ALA A 107 16.31 -14.43 -5.35
CA ALA A 107 16.05 -13.39 -4.37
C ALA A 107 15.18 -13.89 -3.21
N VAL A 108 14.16 -14.71 -3.47
CA VAL A 108 13.22 -15.18 -2.44
C VAL A 108 13.90 -16.14 -1.47
N LYS A 109 14.43 -17.27 -1.95
CA LYS A 109 15.14 -18.23 -1.09
C LYS A 109 16.33 -17.58 -0.39
N GLY A 110 17.13 -16.77 -1.09
CA GLY A 110 18.27 -16.06 -0.50
C GLY A 110 17.85 -15.15 0.65
N THR A 111 16.79 -14.37 0.46
CA THR A 111 16.24 -13.49 1.51
C THR A 111 15.73 -14.29 2.71
N ILE A 112 15.01 -15.38 2.48
CA ILE A 112 14.49 -16.22 3.58
C ILE A 112 15.65 -16.85 4.38
N VAL A 113 16.65 -17.40 3.69
CA VAL A 113 17.84 -17.97 4.33
C VAL A 113 18.58 -16.93 5.16
N GLN A 114 18.74 -15.71 4.64
CA GLN A 114 19.36 -14.61 5.38
C GLN A 114 18.55 -14.24 6.63
N ILE A 115 17.23 -14.05 6.51
CA ILE A 115 16.38 -13.70 7.66
C ILE A 115 16.47 -14.78 8.74
N LEU A 116 16.35 -16.06 8.36
CA LEU A 116 16.44 -17.17 9.30
C LEU A 116 17.83 -17.27 9.93
N GLY A 117 18.89 -17.01 9.16
CA GLY A 117 20.26 -16.97 9.65
C GLY A 117 20.54 -15.85 10.66
N ASP A 118 19.77 -14.77 10.61
CA ASP A 118 19.85 -13.66 11.57
C ASP A 118 19.04 -13.91 12.85
N MET A 119 18.09 -14.85 12.83
CA MET A 119 17.19 -15.13 13.96
C MET A 119 17.75 -16.19 14.90
N THR A 120 17.48 -16.05 16.20
CA THR A 120 17.74 -17.09 17.20
C THR A 120 16.55 -18.03 17.36
N LYS A 121 16.77 -19.15 18.04
CA LYS A 121 15.73 -20.13 18.39
C LYS A 121 14.54 -19.49 19.10
N GLU A 122 14.82 -18.67 20.11
CA GLU A 122 13.82 -18.03 20.96
C GLU A 122 12.97 -17.02 20.18
N GLN A 123 13.54 -16.43 19.11
CA GLN A 123 12.85 -15.45 18.26
C GLN A 123 11.90 -16.09 17.24
N ILE A 124 12.11 -17.36 16.90
CA ILE A 124 11.29 -18.13 15.93
C ILE A 124 10.26 -19.02 16.64
N GLU A 125 10.49 -19.33 17.90
CA GLU A 125 9.60 -20.16 18.70
C GLU A 125 8.26 -19.47 19.01
N GLY A 126 7.20 -20.27 19.03
CA GLY A 126 5.83 -19.81 19.27
C GLY A 126 5.18 -19.02 18.12
N SER A 127 3.96 -18.55 18.38
CA SER A 127 3.16 -17.82 17.39
C SER A 127 3.73 -16.45 17.09
N LYS A 128 4.17 -15.71 18.13
CA LYS A 128 4.77 -14.37 17.96
C LYS A 128 6.01 -14.38 17.07
N GLY A 129 6.87 -15.39 17.23
CA GLY A 129 8.06 -15.55 16.39
C GLY A 129 7.70 -15.86 14.94
N SER A 130 6.67 -16.69 14.74
CA SER A 130 6.13 -17.02 13.43
C SER A 130 5.54 -15.78 12.72
N ASP A 131 4.78 -14.95 13.44
CA ASP A 131 4.20 -13.70 12.92
C ASP A 131 5.28 -12.64 12.59
N SER A 132 6.30 -12.54 13.45
CA SER A 132 7.45 -11.67 13.22
C SER A 132 8.25 -12.08 11.98
N LEU A 133 8.48 -13.39 11.82
CA LEU A 133 9.18 -13.97 10.66
C LEU A 133 8.41 -13.69 9.37
N THR A 134 7.11 -13.99 9.32
CA THR A 134 6.30 -13.77 8.11
C THR A 134 6.21 -12.28 7.77
N SER A 135 6.06 -11.40 8.76
CA SER A 135 6.07 -9.95 8.56
C SER A 135 7.41 -9.45 7.99
N THR A 136 8.52 -9.96 8.53
CA THR A 136 9.87 -9.59 8.07
C THR A 136 10.11 -10.05 6.64
N ILE A 137 9.71 -11.28 6.30
CA ILE A 137 9.79 -11.81 4.94
C ILE A 137 8.94 -10.94 4.00
N MET A 138 7.69 -10.65 4.36
CA MET A 138 6.79 -9.82 3.54
C MET A 138 7.39 -8.44 3.28
N ASN A 139 7.95 -7.79 4.31
CA ASN A 139 8.56 -6.47 4.20
C ASN A 139 9.81 -6.45 3.32
N LYS A 140 10.62 -7.52 3.32
CA LYS A 140 11.82 -7.60 2.47
C LYS A 140 11.52 -8.02 1.04
N LEU A 141 10.50 -8.86 0.82
CA LEU A 141 10.18 -9.39 -0.51
C LEU A 141 9.23 -8.49 -1.31
N ASN A 142 8.27 -7.80 -0.68
CA ASN A 142 7.33 -6.93 -1.40
C ASN A 142 8.02 -5.83 -2.25
N PRO A 143 9.10 -5.17 -1.78
CA PRO A 143 9.82 -4.18 -2.61
C PRO A 143 10.52 -4.78 -3.84
N LEU A 144 10.70 -6.10 -3.90
CA LEU A 144 11.32 -6.80 -5.02
C LEU A 144 10.32 -7.18 -6.12
N LEU A 145 9.02 -7.07 -5.85
CA LEU A 145 7.94 -7.38 -6.77
C LEU A 145 7.39 -6.10 -7.41
N HIS A 146 7.32 -6.07 -8.74
CA HIS A 146 6.79 -4.95 -9.50
C HIS A 146 5.37 -5.20 -10.01
N GLU A 147 5.01 -6.46 -10.28
CA GLU A 147 3.72 -6.86 -10.86
C GLU A 147 2.63 -7.11 -9.80
N GLY A 148 2.95 -6.86 -8.52
CA GLY A 148 2.00 -6.90 -7.41
C GLY A 148 2.70 -7.14 -6.08
N LYS A 149 1.93 -7.57 -5.07
CA LYS A 149 2.44 -7.78 -3.71
C LYS A 149 2.05 -9.15 -3.15
N ILE A 150 2.83 -9.59 -2.17
CA ILE A 150 2.50 -10.69 -1.28
C ILE A 150 1.38 -10.22 -0.35
N LYS A 151 0.26 -10.93 -0.40
CA LYS A 151 -0.92 -10.66 0.42
C LYS A 151 -0.87 -11.37 1.76
N GLN A 152 -0.44 -12.64 1.75
CA GLN A 152 -0.33 -13.44 2.97
C GLN A 152 0.77 -14.49 2.85
N ILE A 153 1.37 -14.84 3.98
CA ILE A 153 2.38 -15.90 4.09
C ILE A 153 1.93 -16.84 5.21
N TRP A 154 1.86 -18.14 4.90
CA TRP A 154 1.65 -19.19 5.90
C TRP A 154 2.89 -20.05 6.04
N ILE A 155 3.19 -20.43 7.28
CA ILE A 155 4.16 -21.47 7.57
C ILE A 155 3.39 -22.80 7.55
N THR A 156 3.68 -23.65 6.56
CA THR A 156 2.96 -24.91 6.36
C THR A 156 3.61 -26.09 7.08
N ASP A 157 4.92 -26.01 7.32
CA ASP A 157 5.69 -26.99 8.07
C ASP A 157 6.86 -26.27 8.76
N LYS A 158 7.17 -26.66 10.00
CA LYS A 158 8.26 -26.10 10.78
C LYS A 158 8.81 -27.16 11.74
N VAL A 159 10.08 -27.51 11.55
CA VAL A 159 10.86 -28.36 12.44
C VAL A 159 12.08 -27.58 12.89
N LEU A 160 12.30 -27.51 14.19
CA LEU A 160 13.43 -26.84 14.81
C LEU A 160 14.20 -27.87 15.64
N GLN A 161 15.52 -27.92 15.43
CA GLN A 161 16.41 -28.86 16.12
C GLN A 161 17.65 -28.16 16.65
#